data_AF-A0A965IB37-F1
#
_entry.id   AF-A0A965IB37-F1
#
_cell.length_a   1.000
_cell.length_b   1.000
_cell.length_c   1.000
_cell.angle_alpha   90.00
_cell.angle_beta   90.00
_cell.angle_gamma   90.00
#
_symmetry.space_group_name_H-M   'P 1'
#
loop_
_entity.id
_entity.type
_entity.pdbx_description
1 polymer ?
#
loop_
_entity_poly.entity_id
_entity_poly.type
_entity_poly.pdbx_seq_one_letter_code
_entity_poly.pdbx_strand_id
1 'polypeptide(L)'
;MVNETTGAPIDDAEVLATTFLYLPLPGLEDRWGFPDLQNQRSNSSGRSEIRHASGFRNVITVRKPGYQEVRQDFLASNSESEFILKLRRLETKTILFKTFDSESKKNIENVVVRLDEQRNGLPPDPNAFAVVSDATGITPPVPIPNLMPLVIETACVGYRRFSLGLDWRSIKEGEVIKIALQKKGWFE
;
A
#
# COMPACT_ATOMS: atom_id res chain seq x y z
N MET A 1 18.27 4.09 -7.43
CA MET A 1 17.44 3.04 -6.82
C MET A 1 18.06 1.69 -7.11
N VAL A 2 18.24 0.88 -6.08
CA VAL A 2 18.90 -0.44 -6.21
C VAL A 2 18.16 -1.49 -5.38
N ASN A 3 18.29 -2.75 -5.79
CA ASN A 3 17.87 -3.89 -4.98
C ASN A 3 18.74 -3.93 -3.71
N GLU A 4 18.12 -3.99 -2.54
CA GLU A 4 18.81 -3.93 -1.25
C GLU A 4 19.80 -5.10 -1.06
N THR A 5 19.45 -6.29 -1.55
CA THR A 5 20.26 -7.50 -1.36
C THR A 5 21.39 -7.60 -2.39
N THR A 6 21.10 -7.32 -3.67
CA THR A 6 22.05 -7.56 -4.77
C THR A 6 22.81 -6.30 -5.19
N GLY A 7 22.35 -5.11 -4.81
CA GLY A 7 22.89 -3.84 -5.28
C GLY A 7 22.58 -3.54 -6.75
N ALA A 8 21.86 -4.41 -7.46
CA ALA A 8 21.54 -4.23 -8.87
C ALA A 8 20.58 -3.03 -9.06
N PRO A 9 20.72 -2.26 -10.15
CA PRO A 9 19.79 -1.17 -10.45
C PRO A 9 18.36 -1.70 -10.65
N ILE A 10 17.38 -0.92 -10.24
CA ILE A 10 15.96 -1.22 -10.45
C ILE A 10 15.40 -0.30 -11.53
N ASP A 11 15.05 -0.90 -12.67
CA ASP A 11 14.40 -0.24 -13.79
C ASP A 11 12.88 -0.09 -13.59
N ASP A 12 12.31 0.95 -14.21
CA ASP A 12 10.88 1.26 -14.22
C ASP A 12 10.24 1.25 -12.82
N ALA A 13 10.96 1.74 -11.81
CA ALA A 13 10.38 2.07 -10.51
C ALA A 13 9.63 3.40 -10.62
N GLU A 14 8.43 3.46 -10.07
CA GLU A 14 7.67 4.70 -9.95
C GLU A 14 8.29 5.56 -8.84
N VAL A 15 8.61 6.81 -9.18
CA VAL A 15 9.18 7.80 -8.28
C VAL A 15 8.19 8.94 -8.15
N LEU A 16 7.62 9.07 -6.95
CA LEU A 16 6.63 10.07 -6.58
C LEU A 16 7.29 11.07 -5.65
N ALA A 17 7.37 12.34 -6.06
CA ALA A 17 7.92 13.40 -5.22
C ALA A 17 6.84 14.40 -4.82
N THR A 18 6.65 14.54 -3.51
CA THR A 18 5.68 15.43 -2.89
C THR A 18 6.40 16.50 -2.10
N THR A 19 6.00 17.76 -2.31
CA THR A 19 6.42 18.88 -1.48
C THR A 19 5.30 19.24 -0.51
N PHE A 20 5.59 19.25 0.79
CA PHE A 20 4.64 19.66 1.81
C PHE A 20 4.86 21.13 2.15
N LEU A 21 3.87 21.96 1.82
CA LEU A 21 3.82 23.35 2.25
C LEU A 21 3.40 23.38 3.73
N TYR A 22 4.24 23.96 4.60
CA TYR A 22 3.76 24.39 5.91
C TYR A 22 2.90 25.63 5.70
N LEU A 23 1.60 25.44 5.64
CA LEU A 23 0.68 26.56 5.50
C LEU A 23 0.44 27.21 6.87
N PRO A 24 0.54 28.54 6.98
CA PRO A 24 0.41 29.25 8.25
C PRO A 24 -1.02 29.20 8.83
N LEU A 25 -2.02 28.91 7.99
CA LEU A 25 -3.42 28.76 8.36
C LEU A 25 -4.06 27.64 7.52
N PRO A 26 -4.93 26.78 8.09
CA PRO A 26 -5.75 25.84 7.33
C PRO A 26 -6.65 26.57 6.31
N GLY A 27 -6.77 26.05 5.08
CA GLY A 27 -7.62 26.61 4.02
C GLY A 27 -6.91 27.56 3.04
N LEU A 28 -5.59 27.75 3.18
CA LEU A 28 -4.77 28.49 2.21
C LEU A 28 -4.52 27.67 0.93
N GLU A 29 -4.66 26.35 1.01
CA GLU A 29 -4.54 25.39 -0.08
C GLU A 29 -5.43 25.77 -1.27
N ASP A 30 -6.66 26.24 -1.00
CA ASP A 30 -7.65 26.60 -2.03
C ASP A 30 -7.22 27.82 -2.87
N ARG A 31 -6.34 28.67 -2.34
CA ARG A 31 -5.81 29.85 -3.05
C ARG A 31 -4.43 29.63 -3.65
N TRP A 32 -3.58 28.86 -2.99
CA TRP A 32 -2.17 28.70 -3.37
C TRP A 32 -1.91 27.45 -4.19
N GLY A 33 -2.86 26.50 -4.17
CA GLY A 33 -2.70 25.18 -4.77
C GLY A 33 -1.82 24.26 -3.93
N PHE A 34 -1.89 22.97 -4.24
CA PHE A 34 -0.89 22.00 -3.79
C PHE A 34 0.24 21.98 -4.81
N PRO A 35 1.52 21.92 -4.41
CA PRO A 35 2.59 21.63 -5.35
C PRO A 35 2.27 20.32 -6.07
N ASP A 36 2.39 20.32 -7.39
CA ASP A 36 2.09 19.14 -8.20
C ASP A 36 2.92 17.93 -7.75
N LEU A 37 2.25 16.78 -7.62
CA LEU A 37 2.92 15.51 -7.45
C LEU A 37 3.74 15.23 -8.70
N GLN A 38 5.07 15.22 -8.56
CA GLN A 38 5.92 14.77 -9.65
C GLN A 38 5.89 13.25 -9.69
N ASN A 39 5.51 12.68 -10.85
CA ASN A 39 5.56 11.26 -11.11
C ASN A 39 6.52 10.99 -12.26
N GLN A 40 7.60 10.26 -11.96
CA GLN A 40 8.63 9.87 -12.90
C GLN A 40 8.88 8.36 -12.81
N ARG A 41 9.56 7.82 -13.82
CA ARG A 41 10.05 6.43 -13.81
C ARG A 41 11.57 6.40 -13.69
N SER A 42 12.11 5.38 -13.03
CA SER A 42 13.53 5.09 -13.12
C SER A 42 13.87 4.52 -14.49
N ASN A 43 15.05 4.87 -14.99
CA ASN A 43 15.60 4.28 -16.21
C ASN A 43 16.31 2.94 -15.92
N SER A 44 16.88 2.32 -16.95
CA SER A 44 17.59 1.03 -16.87
C SER A 44 18.82 1.03 -15.95
N SER A 45 19.36 2.21 -15.62
CA SER A 45 20.44 2.37 -14.62
C SER A 45 19.89 2.59 -13.20
N GLY A 46 18.57 2.55 -13.01
CA GLY A 46 17.90 2.79 -11.74
C GLY A 46 17.93 4.24 -11.29
N ARG A 47 18.04 5.19 -12.23
CA ARG A 47 18.10 6.64 -11.96
C ARG A 47 16.81 7.33 -12.37
N SER A 48 16.41 8.33 -11.61
CA SER A 48 15.33 9.24 -11.94
C SER A 48 15.66 10.61 -11.36
N GLU A 49 15.22 11.67 -12.04
CA GLU A 49 15.45 13.04 -11.64
C GLU A 49 14.13 13.67 -11.24
N ILE A 50 14.13 14.32 -10.07
CA ILE A 50 12.98 15.06 -9.55
C ILE A 50 13.43 16.47 -9.21
N ARG A 51 12.50 17.41 -9.27
CA ARG A 51 12.71 18.78 -8.78
C ARG A 51 12.23 18.88 -7.34
N HIS A 52 12.79 19.79 -6.57
CA HIS A 52 12.39 20.03 -5.19
C HIS A 52 12.22 21.52 -4.91
N ALA A 53 11.44 21.83 -3.88
CA ALA A 53 11.34 23.20 -3.36
C ALA A 53 12.22 23.35 -2.12
N SER A 54 13.20 24.25 -2.20
CA SER A 54 14.06 24.61 -1.07
C SER A 54 13.25 25.24 0.07
N GLY A 55 13.63 24.97 1.31
CA GLY A 55 12.94 25.49 2.50
C GLY A 55 11.63 24.77 2.87
N PHE A 56 11.24 23.73 2.13
CA PHE A 56 10.06 22.91 2.43
C PHE A 56 10.45 21.48 2.77
N ARG A 57 9.51 20.74 3.41
CA ARG A 57 9.65 19.30 3.59
C ARG A 57 9.36 18.62 2.26
N ASN A 58 10.33 17.90 1.74
CA ASN A 58 10.18 17.11 0.51
C ASN A 58 10.18 15.63 0.86
N VAL A 59 9.34 14.86 0.19
CA VAL A 59 9.22 13.41 0.36
C VAL A 59 9.35 12.75 -0.99
N ILE A 60 10.22 11.75 -1.07
CA ILE A 60 10.30 10.83 -2.20
C ILE A 60 9.67 9.52 -1.76
N THR A 61 8.69 9.04 -2.52
CA THR A 61 8.15 7.69 -2.41
C THR A 61 8.52 6.92 -3.66
N VAL A 62 9.16 5.77 -3.51
CA VAL A 62 9.54 4.89 -4.61
C VAL A 62 8.79 3.58 -4.51
N ARG A 63 8.14 3.17 -5.61
CA ARG A 63 7.29 1.98 -5.67
C ARG A 63 7.61 1.14 -6.90
N LYS A 64 7.65 -0.17 -6.73
CA LYS A 64 7.80 -1.15 -7.82
C LYS A 64 7.05 -2.43 -7.43
N PRO A 65 6.25 -3.04 -8.32
CA PRO A 65 5.65 -4.34 -8.05
C PRO A 65 6.72 -5.36 -7.60
N GLY A 66 6.45 -6.08 -6.52
CA GLY A 66 7.35 -7.05 -5.92
C GLY A 66 8.44 -6.46 -5.01
N TYR A 67 8.42 -5.15 -4.76
CA TYR A 67 9.33 -4.48 -3.83
C TYR A 67 8.58 -3.70 -2.75
N GLN A 68 9.18 -3.62 -1.57
CA GLN A 68 8.70 -2.80 -0.47
C GLN A 68 8.79 -1.33 -0.87
N GLU A 69 7.71 -0.58 -0.66
CA GLU A 69 7.71 0.87 -0.82
C GLU A 69 8.80 1.50 0.08
N VAL A 70 9.56 2.42 -0.49
CA VAL A 70 10.55 3.21 0.23
C VAL A 70 10.08 4.66 0.24
N ARG A 71 9.99 5.22 1.44
CA ARG A 71 9.69 6.63 1.65
C ARG A 71 10.89 7.31 2.31
N GLN A 72 11.37 8.38 1.69
CA GLN A 72 12.49 9.17 2.18
C GLN A 72 12.09 10.63 2.30
N ASP A 73 12.13 11.15 3.53
CA ASP A 73 12.09 12.59 3.79
C ASP A 73 13.47 13.20 3.49
N PHE A 74 13.50 14.38 2.89
CA PHE A 74 14.73 15.16 2.76
C PHE A 74 14.49 16.67 2.87
N LEU A 75 15.49 17.35 3.40
CA LEU A 75 15.54 18.81 3.42
C LEU A 75 16.39 19.27 2.25
N ALA A 76 15.75 19.96 1.32
CA ALA A 76 16.41 20.52 0.16
C ALA A 76 17.21 21.77 0.54
N SER A 77 18.52 21.74 0.31
CA SER A 77 19.32 22.96 0.09
C SER A 77 19.20 23.41 -1.38
N ASN A 78 19.76 24.57 -1.72
CA ASN A 78 19.80 25.08 -3.10
C ASN A 78 20.77 24.30 -4.01
N SER A 79 21.27 23.14 -3.59
CA SER A 79 22.26 22.33 -4.30
C SER A 79 21.66 21.01 -4.76
N GLU A 80 22.20 20.48 -5.85
CA GLU A 80 21.93 19.12 -6.31
C GLU A 80 22.30 18.11 -5.21
N SER A 81 21.46 17.09 -5.03
CA SER A 81 21.65 16.05 -4.02
C SER A 81 21.36 14.69 -4.66
N GLU A 82 22.24 13.72 -4.43
CA GLU A 82 22.05 12.34 -4.89
C GLU A 82 21.65 11.45 -3.71
N PHE A 83 20.58 10.66 -3.91
CA PHE A 83 20.08 9.71 -2.91
C PHE A 83 20.09 8.29 -3.47
N ILE A 84 20.74 7.37 -2.75
CA ILE A 84 20.67 5.94 -3.06
C ILE A 84 19.54 5.31 -2.24
N LEU A 85 18.39 5.11 -2.89
CA LEU A 85 17.26 4.40 -2.31
C LEU A 85 17.40 2.89 -2.55
N LYS A 86 17.44 2.12 -1.46
CA LYS A 86 17.53 0.65 -1.47
C LYS A 86 16.14 0.05 -1.28
N LEU A 87 15.69 -0.75 -2.23
CA LEU A 87 14.38 -1.40 -2.18
C LEU A 87 14.54 -2.87 -1.83
N ARG A 88 13.84 -3.31 -0.79
CA ARG A 88 13.75 -4.73 -0.40
C ARG A 88 12.81 -5.47 -1.33
N ARG A 89 13.23 -6.61 -1.86
CA ARG A 89 12.32 -7.51 -2.60
C ARG A 89 11.33 -8.16 -1.63
N LEU A 90 10.06 -8.17 -1.99
CA LEU A 90 9.01 -8.81 -1.20
C LEU A 90 9.04 -10.32 -1.43
N GLU A 91 8.85 -11.06 -0.35
CA GLU A 91 8.53 -12.49 -0.40
C GLU A 91 7.02 -12.64 -0.34
N THR A 92 6.49 -13.66 -1.01
CA THR A 92 5.05 -13.90 -1.08
C THR A 92 4.71 -15.29 -0.58
N LYS A 93 3.59 -15.42 0.13
CA LYS A 93 2.96 -16.71 0.44
C LYS A 93 1.55 -16.72 -0.11
N THR A 94 1.13 -17.80 -0.77
CA THR A 94 -0.23 -17.91 -1.31
C THR A 94 -1.16 -18.45 -0.23
N ILE A 95 -2.27 -17.77 0.04
CA ILE A 95 -3.28 -18.22 1.01
C ILE A 95 -4.69 -18.12 0.45
N LEU A 96 -5.66 -18.58 1.23
CA LEU A 96 -7.09 -18.42 0.99
C LEU A 96 -7.73 -17.71 2.20
N PHE A 97 -8.77 -16.92 1.97
CA PHE A 97 -9.63 -16.41 3.05
C PHE A 97 -10.95 -17.16 3.05
N LYS A 98 -11.40 -17.57 4.24
CA LYS A 98 -12.74 -18.14 4.45
C LYS A 98 -13.58 -17.21 5.30
N THR A 99 -14.66 -16.70 4.72
CA THR A 99 -15.56 -15.71 5.32
C THR A 99 -16.86 -16.35 5.80
N PHE A 100 -17.23 -16.06 7.04
CA PHE A 100 -18.46 -16.59 7.64
C PHE A 100 -19.06 -15.61 8.63
N ASP A 101 -20.35 -15.76 8.86
CA ASP A 101 -21.11 -14.98 9.81
C ASP A 101 -20.75 -15.37 11.25
N SER A 102 -20.37 -14.38 12.05
CA SER A 102 -19.86 -14.59 13.41
C SER A 102 -20.89 -15.23 14.35
N GLU A 103 -22.19 -15.02 14.13
CA GLU A 103 -23.26 -15.57 14.96
C GLU A 103 -23.75 -16.91 14.41
N SER A 104 -24.26 -16.91 13.17
CA SER A 104 -24.88 -18.08 12.55
C SER A 104 -23.89 -19.12 12.02
N LYS A 105 -22.59 -18.78 11.95
CA LYS A 105 -21.49 -19.61 11.42
C LYS A 105 -21.66 -20.05 9.97
N LYS A 106 -22.64 -19.49 9.25
CA LYS A 106 -22.86 -19.74 7.83
C LYS A 106 -21.80 -19.02 7.00
N ASN A 107 -21.36 -19.63 5.92
CA ASN A 107 -20.45 -18.99 4.96
C ASN A 107 -21.13 -17.76 4.33
N ILE A 108 -20.33 -16.74 4.01
CA ILE A 108 -20.81 -15.52 3.36
C ILE A 108 -20.10 -15.40 2.01
N GLU A 109 -20.89 -15.34 0.95
CA GLU A 109 -20.41 -15.07 -0.41
C GLU A 109 -20.30 -13.57 -0.68
N ASN A 110 -19.61 -13.20 -1.77
CA ASN A 110 -19.48 -11.81 -2.22
C ASN A 110 -18.83 -10.88 -1.18
N VAL A 111 -17.96 -11.42 -0.32
CA VAL A 111 -17.13 -10.62 0.57
C VAL A 111 -15.88 -10.18 -0.19
N VAL A 112 -15.71 -8.87 -0.33
CA VAL A 112 -14.46 -8.29 -0.82
C VAL A 112 -13.43 -8.35 0.31
N VAL A 113 -12.30 -9.00 0.07
CA VAL A 113 -11.12 -8.98 0.94
C VAL A 113 -10.01 -8.26 0.19
N ARG A 114 -9.44 -7.22 0.77
CA ARG A 114 -8.41 -6.39 0.13
C ARG A 114 -7.30 -6.02 1.10
N LEU A 115 -6.14 -5.69 0.56
CA LEU A 115 -5.09 -5.02 1.33
C LEU A 115 -5.61 -3.63 1.76
N ASP A 116 -5.43 -3.29 3.03
CA ASP A 116 -5.78 -1.96 3.54
C ASP A 116 -4.67 -0.97 3.14
N GLU A 117 -4.99 -0.11 2.16
CA GLU A 117 -4.08 0.89 1.65
C GLU A 117 -4.09 2.15 2.53
N GLN A 118 -2.91 2.69 2.82
CA GLN A 118 -2.82 4.01 3.45
C GLN A 118 -3.37 5.08 2.50
N ARG A 119 -4.36 5.84 2.95
CA ARG A 119 -4.90 6.99 2.21
C ARG A 119 -3.99 8.20 2.33
N ASN A 120 -2.93 8.22 1.57
CA ASN A 120 -1.91 9.27 1.54
C ASN A 120 -1.96 10.15 0.27
N GLY A 121 -3.00 10.00 -0.56
CA GLY A 121 -3.18 10.75 -1.80
C GLY A 121 -2.30 10.27 -2.96
N LEU A 122 -1.58 9.16 -2.81
CA LEU A 122 -0.82 8.53 -3.88
C LEU A 122 -1.75 7.67 -4.77
N PRO A 123 -1.33 7.34 -6.01
CA PRO A 123 -2.03 6.33 -6.81
C PRO A 123 -2.09 4.98 -6.06
N PRO A 124 -2.95 4.02 -6.47
CA PRO A 124 -3.04 2.71 -5.83
C PRO A 124 -1.69 2.01 -5.66
N ASP A 125 -1.52 1.23 -4.59
CA ASP A 125 -0.26 0.53 -4.32
C ASP A 125 -0.07 -0.57 -5.40
N PRO A 126 1.06 -0.61 -6.10
CA PRO A 126 1.32 -1.65 -7.11
C PRO A 126 1.33 -3.09 -6.56
N ASN A 127 1.44 -3.27 -5.24
CA ASN A 127 1.38 -4.57 -4.56
C ASN A 127 0.00 -4.85 -3.92
N ALA A 128 -0.96 -3.94 -4.03
CA ALA A 128 -2.30 -4.15 -3.48
C ALA A 128 -3.05 -5.27 -4.21
N PHE A 129 -3.99 -5.87 -3.49
CA PHE A 129 -4.91 -6.87 -4.03
C PHE A 129 -6.33 -6.61 -3.54
N ALA A 130 -7.30 -7.07 -4.32
CA ALA A 130 -8.69 -7.19 -3.92
C ALA A 130 -9.27 -8.46 -4.55
N VAL A 131 -9.83 -9.32 -3.72
CA VAL A 131 -10.46 -10.57 -4.14
C VAL A 131 -11.86 -10.69 -3.54
N VAL A 132 -12.70 -11.52 -4.14
CA VAL A 132 -14.09 -11.69 -3.72
C VAL A 132 -14.33 -13.16 -3.36
N SER A 133 -15.01 -13.43 -2.24
CA SER A 133 -15.39 -14.79 -1.86
C SER A 133 -16.50 -15.35 -2.75
N ASP A 134 -16.40 -16.64 -3.05
CA ASP A 134 -17.40 -17.39 -3.81
C ASP A 134 -18.61 -17.81 -2.95
N ALA A 135 -19.52 -18.61 -3.54
CA ALA A 135 -20.71 -19.16 -2.86
C ALA A 135 -20.38 -20.01 -1.61
N THR A 136 -19.16 -20.54 -1.50
CA THR A 136 -18.69 -21.29 -0.33
C THR A 136 -18.05 -20.40 0.73
N GLY A 137 -18.00 -19.08 0.48
CA GLY A 137 -17.33 -18.10 1.31
C GLY A 137 -15.82 -18.21 1.26
N ILE A 138 -15.23 -18.74 0.18
CA ILE A 138 -13.79 -18.87 0.01
C ILE A 138 -13.32 -17.94 -1.11
N THR A 139 -12.23 -17.22 -0.89
CA THR A 139 -11.62 -16.39 -1.95
C THR A 139 -10.76 -17.25 -2.89
N PRO A 140 -10.49 -16.81 -4.12
CA PRO A 140 -9.38 -17.33 -4.90
C PRO A 140 -8.04 -17.26 -4.13
N PRO A 141 -7.03 -18.06 -4.52
CA PRO A 141 -5.69 -17.96 -3.94
C PRO A 141 -5.13 -16.54 -4.06
N VAL A 142 -4.62 -16.01 -2.95
CA VAL A 142 -4.09 -14.64 -2.86
C VAL A 142 -2.60 -14.69 -2.53
N PRO A 143 -1.73 -14.10 -3.36
CA PRO A 143 -0.32 -13.93 -3.01
C PRO A 143 -0.20 -12.81 -1.97
N ILE A 144 0.21 -13.15 -0.75
CA ILE A 144 0.37 -12.20 0.35
C ILE A 144 1.84 -11.80 0.45
N PRO A 145 2.19 -10.54 0.13
CA PRO A 145 3.54 -10.04 0.30
C PRO A 145 3.88 -9.82 1.78
N ASN A 146 5.17 -9.92 2.12
CA ASN A 146 5.69 -9.64 3.47
C ASN A 146 5.80 -8.14 3.78
N LEU A 147 4.68 -7.44 3.71
CA LEU A 147 4.53 -6.03 4.05
C LEU A 147 4.47 -5.83 5.57
N MET A 148 4.88 -4.64 6.05
CA MET A 148 4.73 -4.21 7.44
C MET A 148 4.30 -2.74 7.49
N PRO A 149 3.11 -2.41 8.04
CA PRO A 149 2.08 -3.34 8.52
C PRO A 149 1.39 -4.10 7.37
N LEU A 150 0.96 -5.34 7.62
CA LEU A 150 0.11 -6.11 6.72
C LEU A 150 -1.30 -6.14 7.33
N VAL A 151 -2.19 -5.31 6.80
CA VAL A 151 -3.58 -5.22 7.26
C VAL A 151 -4.48 -5.50 6.07
N ILE A 152 -5.50 -6.32 6.27
CA ILE A 152 -6.56 -6.54 5.29
C ILE A 152 -7.84 -5.89 5.79
N GLU A 153 -8.65 -5.41 4.86
CA GLU A 153 -10.01 -4.93 5.11
C GLU A 153 -11.02 -5.81 4.38
N THR A 154 -12.18 -5.99 4.98
CA THR A 154 -13.32 -6.67 4.37
C THR A 154 -14.50 -5.74 4.16
N ALA A 155 -15.22 -5.94 3.05
CA ALA A 155 -16.45 -5.23 2.74
C ALA A 155 -17.48 -6.19 2.13
N CYS A 156 -18.70 -6.17 2.65
CA CYS A 156 -19.84 -6.92 2.13
C CYS A 156 -21.14 -6.19 2.51
N VAL A 157 -22.15 -6.23 1.63
CA VAL A 157 -23.44 -5.60 1.90
C VAL A 157 -24.12 -6.29 3.08
N GLY A 158 -24.69 -5.51 4.01
CA GLY A 158 -25.34 -6.03 5.22
C GLY A 158 -24.38 -6.46 6.35
N TYR A 159 -23.07 -6.37 6.13
CA TYR A 159 -22.04 -6.68 7.13
C TYR A 159 -21.23 -5.43 7.49
N ARG A 160 -20.74 -5.38 8.74
CA ARG A 160 -19.80 -4.35 9.19
C ARG A 160 -18.47 -4.55 8.47
N ARG A 161 -17.80 -3.44 8.16
CA ARG A 161 -16.41 -3.50 7.71
C ARG A 161 -15.55 -4.01 8.86
N PHE A 162 -14.58 -4.84 8.53
CA PHE A 162 -13.68 -5.45 9.50
C PHE A 162 -12.26 -5.41 8.94
N SER A 163 -11.32 -4.97 9.78
CA SER A 163 -9.89 -4.96 9.46
C SER A 163 -9.15 -5.95 10.34
N LEU A 164 -8.22 -6.69 9.74
CA LEU A 164 -7.40 -7.70 10.40
C LEU A 164 -5.92 -7.45 10.10
N GLY A 165 -5.13 -7.22 11.15
CA GLY A 165 -3.68 -7.26 11.05
C GLY A 165 -3.21 -8.71 10.97
N LEU A 166 -2.31 -8.99 10.03
CA LEU A 166 -1.69 -10.29 9.83
C LEU A 166 -0.20 -10.20 10.12
N ASP A 167 0.35 -11.20 10.81
CA ASP A 167 1.79 -11.40 10.88
C ASP A 167 2.21 -12.35 9.75
N TRP A 168 2.89 -11.81 8.74
CA TRP A 168 3.35 -12.60 7.60
C TRP A 168 4.29 -13.75 8.00
N ARG A 169 5.04 -13.60 9.12
CA ARG A 169 5.95 -14.64 9.59
C ARG A 169 5.21 -15.87 10.10
N SER A 170 4.02 -15.71 10.67
CA SER A 170 3.21 -16.82 11.16
C SER A 170 2.40 -17.52 10.06
N ILE A 171 2.15 -16.84 8.93
CA ILE A 171 1.41 -17.40 7.79
C ILE A 171 2.18 -18.57 7.16
N LYS A 172 1.48 -19.62 6.74
CA LYS A 172 2.03 -20.74 5.96
C LYS A 172 1.53 -20.71 4.51
N GLU A 173 2.34 -21.26 3.61
CA GLU A 173 1.90 -21.47 2.21
C GLU A 173 0.66 -22.37 2.17
N GLY A 174 -0.35 -21.97 1.41
CA GLY A 174 -1.63 -22.66 1.27
C GLY A 174 -2.56 -22.53 2.48
N GLU A 175 -2.24 -21.70 3.46
CA GLU A 175 -3.07 -21.54 4.66
C GLU A 175 -4.46 -20.96 4.34
N VAL A 176 -5.47 -21.36 5.12
CA VAL A 176 -6.82 -20.79 5.06
C VAL A 176 -7.06 -19.91 6.28
N ILE A 177 -7.06 -18.60 6.08
CA ILE A 177 -7.34 -17.61 7.14
C ILE A 177 -8.85 -17.43 7.28
N LYS A 178 -9.35 -17.66 8.49
CA LYS A 178 -10.78 -17.56 8.84
C LYS A 178 -11.13 -16.14 9.24
N ILE A 179 -12.14 -15.56 8.59
CA ILE A 179 -12.66 -14.22 8.87
C ILE A 179 -14.11 -14.32 9.31
N ALA A 180 -14.38 -13.94 10.56
CA ALA A 180 -15.72 -13.87 11.11
C ALA A 180 -16.28 -12.44 10.94
N LEU A 181 -17.38 -12.28 10.20
CA LEU A 181 -18.02 -11.00 9.97
C LEU A 181 -19.26 -10.82 10.84
N GLN A 182 -19.52 -9.59 11.28
CA GLN A 182 -20.71 -9.24 12.03
C GLN A 182 -21.71 -8.53 11.13
N LYS A 183 -22.99 -8.92 11.18
CA LYS A 183 -24.05 -8.20 10.49
C LYS A 183 -24.18 -6.79 11.03
N LYS A 184 -24.55 -5.86 10.16
CA LYS A 184 -24.95 -4.52 10.60
C LYS A 184 -26.22 -4.62 11.44
N GLY A 185 -26.30 -3.82 12.49
CA GLY A 185 -27.56 -3.64 13.23
C GLY A 185 -28.59 -2.92 12.37
N TRP A 186 -29.87 -3.02 12.74
CA TRP A 186 -30.99 -2.34 12.07
C TRP A 186 -30.90 -0.80 12.07
N PHE A 187 -29.97 -0.22 12.82
CA PHE A 187 -29.77 1.22 12.99
C PHE A 187 -28.40 1.71 12.46
N GLU A 188 -27.71 0.93 11.62
CA GLU A 188 -26.39 1.24 11.02
C GLU A 188 -26.37 1.22 9.49
#